data_AF-A0A428NHQ1-F1
#
_entry.id   AF-A0A428NHQ1-F1
#
_cell.length_a   1.000
_cell.length_b   1.000
_cell.length_c   1.000
_cell.angle_alpha   90.00
_cell.angle_beta   90.00
_cell.angle_gamma   90.00
#
_symmetry.space_group_name_H-M   'P 1'
#
loop_
_entity.id
_entity.type
_entity.pdbx_description
1 polymer ?
#
loop_
_entity_poly.entity_id
_entity_poly.type
_entity_poly.pdbx_seq_one_letter_code
_entity_poly.pdbx_strand_id
1 'polypeptide(L)'
;MAEEPRDTRDDKSSAVTSAAPGALAPAQGGGSAEPPKRIPRGVVLGPDGKPCRNCTSFAAWAAQTKDTLKHDAARTQAATQGPPADCPPDVETLGRSTWTLLHSIAAQYPEQPSRGQQSDLLSFVGLFSKLYPCWVCAEDFQGYLHRDAPKVGSRDEFGKWLCGAHNEVNRKLGKAEFDCSKWEERWRTGWKDGRCD
;
A
#
# COMPACT_ATOMS: atom_id res chain seq x y z
N MET A 1 -44.92 -19.00 -7.28
CA MET A 1 -45.32 -18.78 -5.88
C MET A 1 -44.14 -18.18 -5.14
N ALA A 2 -44.25 -16.88 -4.86
CA ALA A 2 -43.50 -16.06 -3.89
C ALA A 2 -43.54 -14.62 -4.43
N GLU A 3 -44.67 -13.95 -4.16
CA GLU A 3 -44.78 -12.48 -4.19
C GLU A 3 -44.13 -11.93 -2.91
N GLU A 4 -43.40 -10.83 -3.00
CA GLU A 4 -43.19 -9.92 -1.88
C GLU A 4 -43.83 -8.56 -2.20
N PRO A 5 -44.54 -7.94 -1.24
CA PRO A 5 -45.31 -6.73 -1.50
C PRO A 5 -44.48 -5.46 -1.39
N ARG A 6 -44.85 -4.48 -2.23
CA ARG A 6 -44.49 -3.07 -2.12
C ARG A 6 -45.23 -2.45 -0.92
N ASP A 7 -44.51 -1.67 -0.13
CA ASP A 7 -45.10 -0.71 0.81
C ASP A 7 -44.91 0.73 0.29
N THR A 8 -45.91 1.54 0.55
CA THR A 8 -46.24 2.81 -0.09
C THR A 8 -46.28 3.95 0.93
N ARG A 9 -45.66 5.09 0.57
CA ARG A 9 -45.98 6.49 1.02
C ARG A 9 -45.78 6.74 2.54
N ASP A 10 -45.38 7.91 3.02
CA ASP A 10 -45.96 9.23 2.81
C ASP A 10 -44.97 10.38 3.06
N ASP A 11 -45.32 11.49 2.42
CA ASP A 11 -44.72 12.80 2.37
C ASP A 11 -44.99 13.59 3.66
N LYS A 12 -43.99 14.31 4.20
CA LYS A 12 -44.27 15.53 4.96
C LYS A 12 -43.15 16.55 4.86
N SER A 13 -43.33 17.46 3.92
CA SER A 13 -42.76 18.80 3.87
C SER A 13 -42.95 19.60 5.17
N SER A 14 -41.91 20.30 5.62
CA SER A 14 -42.04 21.58 6.35
C SER A 14 -40.78 22.43 6.18
N ALA A 15 -41.05 23.72 6.02
CA ALA A 15 -40.20 24.73 5.41
C ALA A 15 -39.09 25.31 6.32
N VAL A 16 -37.99 25.66 5.65
CA VAL A 16 -37.23 26.93 5.68
C VAL A 16 -37.30 27.78 6.96
N THR A 17 -36.14 28.03 7.58
CA THR A 17 -35.77 29.36 8.06
C THR A 17 -34.26 29.60 7.88
N SER A 18 -33.97 30.73 7.24
CA SER A 18 -32.64 31.30 6.98
C SER A 18 -32.17 32.10 8.20
N ALA A 19 -30.92 31.95 8.62
CA ALA A 19 -30.18 32.98 9.37
C ALA A 19 -28.66 32.76 9.31
N ALA A 20 -27.94 33.73 8.74
CA ALA A 20 -26.54 34.08 9.02
C ALA A 20 -26.49 35.62 9.10
N PRO A 21 -25.44 36.29 9.63
CA PRO A 21 -24.19 35.79 10.22
C PRO A 21 -23.93 36.33 11.65
N GLY A 22 -23.19 35.58 12.47
CA GLY A 22 -22.75 35.99 13.81
C GLY A 22 -21.23 36.12 13.88
N ALA A 23 -20.77 37.26 14.40
CA ALA A 23 -19.41 37.78 14.37
C ALA A 23 -18.30 36.86 14.91
N LEU A 24 -17.11 36.98 14.29
CA LEU A 24 -15.84 36.46 14.78
C LEU A 24 -15.47 37.10 16.12
N ALA A 25 -15.07 36.28 17.09
CA ALA A 25 -14.24 36.66 18.22
C ALA A 25 -12.91 35.89 18.15
N PRO A 26 -11.76 36.51 18.48
CA PRO A 26 -10.46 35.91 18.29
C PRO A 26 -10.16 34.90 19.41
N ALA A 27 -9.85 33.67 19.04
CA ALA A 27 -9.25 32.71 19.96
C ALA A 27 -7.77 33.05 20.14
N GLN A 28 -7.45 33.78 21.22
CA GLN A 28 -6.10 33.80 21.78
C GLN A 28 -5.94 32.58 22.67
N GLY A 29 -5.20 31.59 22.17
CA GLY A 29 -4.74 30.43 22.92
C GLY A 29 -3.30 30.15 22.54
N GLY A 30 -2.37 30.84 23.23
CA GLY A 30 -0.94 30.61 23.11
C GLY A 30 -0.57 29.25 23.68
N GLY A 31 -0.52 28.24 22.82
CA GLY A 31 0.25 27.03 23.04
C GLY A 31 1.59 27.18 22.33
N SER A 32 2.66 27.38 23.09
CA SER A 32 4.04 27.37 22.60
C SER A 32 4.31 26.07 21.84
N ALA A 33 4.27 26.13 20.51
CA ALA A 33 4.68 25.04 19.64
C ALA A 33 6.19 24.85 19.82
N GLU A 34 6.56 23.77 20.49
CA GLU A 34 7.93 23.29 20.58
C GLU A 34 8.49 23.17 19.13
N PRO A 35 9.69 23.68 18.84
CA PRO A 35 10.22 23.68 17.47
C PRO A 35 10.29 22.25 16.93
N PRO A 36 9.93 22.00 15.65
CA PRO A 36 9.88 20.66 15.12
C PRO A 36 11.26 20.01 15.23
N LYS A 37 11.33 18.91 16.00
CA LYS A 37 12.52 18.07 16.11
C LYS A 37 12.94 17.69 14.69
N ARG A 38 14.18 18.04 14.31
CA ARG A 38 14.71 17.90 12.95
C ARG A 38 14.43 16.49 12.43
N ILE A 39 13.64 16.39 11.36
CA ILE A 39 13.25 15.11 10.76
C ILE A 39 14.46 14.55 10.00
N PRO A 40 14.95 13.33 10.31
CA PRO A 40 16.07 12.73 9.59
C PRO A 40 15.72 12.32 8.16
N ARG A 41 16.74 12.24 7.30
CA ARG A 41 16.62 11.70 5.94
C ARG A 41 16.04 10.28 5.97
N GLY A 42 14.96 10.04 5.22
CA GLY A 42 14.35 8.71 5.05
C GLY A 42 13.14 8.41 5.94
N VAL A 43 12.74 9.32 6.84
CA VAL A 43 11.48 9.20 7.60
C VAL A 43 10.35 9.90 6.83
N VAL A 44 9.27 9.17 6.56
CA VAL A 44 8.06 9.71 5.92
C VAL A 44 7.06 10.07 7.00
N LEU A 45 6.48 11.27 6.92
CA LEU A 45 5.42 11.70 7.83
C LEU A 45 4.04 11.28 7.31
N GLY A 46 3.12 11.01 8.22
CA GLY A 46 1.70 10.86 7.93
C GLY A 46 0.99 12.22 7.81
N PRO A 47 -0.29 12.21 7.39
CA PRO A 47 -1.13 13.41 7.34
C PRO A 47 -1.31 14.11 8.70
N ASP A 48 -1.10 13.38 9.80
CA ASP A 48 -1.14 13.89 11.17
C ASP A 48 0.20 14.54 11.61
N GLY A 49 1.17 14.64 10.70
CA GLY A 49 2.51 15.18 10.96
C GLY A 49 3.42 14.24 11.76
N LYS A 50 2.97 13.04 12.11
CA LYS A 50 3.76 12.06 12.87
C LYS A 50 4.52 11.13 11.94
N PRO A 51 5.67 10.56 12.37
CA PRO A 51 6.37 9.54 11.60
C PRO A 51 5.47 8.35 11.25
N CYS A 52 5.36 8.05 9.95
CA CYS A 52 4.53 6.96 9.44
C CYS A 52 5.35 5.68 9.33
N ARG A 53 5.06 4.71 10.21
CA ARG A 53 5.75 3.41 10.27
C ARG A 53 5.63 2.61 8.97
N ASN A 54 4.43 2.57 8.38
CA ASN A 54 4.19 1.81 7.16
C ASN A 54 4.84 2.46 5.92
N CYS A 55 5.29 3.72 6.02
CA CYS A 55 6.01 4.42 4.95
C CYS A 55 7.52 4.55 5.21
N THR A 56 8.03 4.07 6.36
CA THR A 56 9.41 4.26 6.79
C THR A 56 10.05 2.91 7.09
N SER A 57 11.31 2.69 6.69
CA SER A 57 12.01 1.44 7.01
C SER A 57 12.44 1.41 8.48
N PHE A 58 12.54 0.20 9.04
CA PHE A 58 13.01 0.03 10.42
C PHE A 58 14.42 0.59 10.60
N ALA A 59 15.30 0.46 9.60
CA ALA A 59 16.63 1.04 9.64
C ALA A 59 16.60 2.58 9.73
N ALA A 60 15.72 3.24 8.96
CA ALA A 60 15.53 4.69 9.04
C ALA A 60 14.97 5.11 10.41
N TRP A 61 14.07 4.31 10.97
CA TRP A 61 13.53 4.52 12.32
C TRP A 61 14.58 4.33 13.43
N ALA A 62 15.35 3.24 13.39
CA ALA A 62 16.39 2.93 14.37
C ALA A 62 17.58 3.91 14.30
N ALA A 63 17.78 4.59 13.16
CA ALA A 63 18.74 5.67 13.05
C ALA A 63 18.30 6.94 13.82
N GLN A 64 17.02 7.09 14.17
CA GLN A 64 16.47 8.22 14.92
C GLN A 64 16.67 8.06 16.44
N THR A 65 16.64 6.85 16.98
CA THR A 65 16.90 6.56 18.42
C THR A 65 18.39 6.62 18.79
N LYS A 66 19.20 7.32 17.99
CA LYS A 66 20.66 7.36 18.04
C LYS A 66 21.28 7.92 19.33
N ASP A 67 20.50 8.41 20.28
CA ASP A 67 21.03 9.01 21.52
C ASP A 67 21.18 8.04 22.71
N THR A 68 20.75 6.76 22.64
CA THR A 68 20.77 5.92 23.86
C THR A 68 21.43 4.55 23.82
N LEU A 69 21.93 3.97 22.72
CA LEU A 69 22.50 2.60 22.79
C LEU A 69 23.76 2.37 21.94
N LYS A 70 24.89 2.20 22.64
CA LYS A 70 26.22 1.75 22.15
C LYS A 70 26.26 0.23 21.95
N HIS A 71 25.59 -0.34 20.95
CA HIS A 71 25.80 -1.74 20.58
C HIS A 71 25.79 -1.94 19.06
N ASP A 72 26.97 -1.96 18.45
CA ASP A 72 27.14 -1.96 16.99
C ASP A 72 26.92 -3.33 16.32
N ALA A 73 27.01 -4.45 17.06
CA ALA A 73 26.85 -5.79 16.47
C ALA A 73 25.38 -6.22 16.28
N ALA A 74 24.49 -5.86 17.22
CA ALA A 74 23.04 -6.11 17.11
C ALA A 74 22.37 -5.24 16.03
N ARG A 75 23.02 -4.13 15.67
CA ARG A 75 22.54 -3.12 14.72
C ARG A 75 22.54 -3.62 13.27
N THR A 76 23.54 -4.41 12.89
CA THR A 76 23.67 -4.94 11.52
C THR A 76 22.64 -6.03 11.23
N GLN A 77 22.30 -6.84 12.23
CA GLN A 77 21.28 -7.88 12.13
C GLN A 77 19.85 -7.31 12.18
N ALA A 78 19.58 -6.31 13.03
CA ALA A 78 18.28 -5.66 13.07
C ALA A 78 17.96 -4.85 11.81
N ALA A 79 18.98 -4.30 11.14
CA ALA A 79 18.81 -3.61 9.85
C ALA A 79 18.48 -4.56 8.69
N THR A 80 18.80 -5.85 8.79
CA THR A 80 18.53 -6.85 7.74
C THR A 80 17.25 -7.65 7.96
N GLN A 81 16.75 -7.72 9.20
CA GLN A 81 15.61 -8.59 9.56
C GLN A 81 14.28 -7.85 9.82
N GLY A 82 14.27 -6.52 9.75
CA GLY A 82 13.06 -5.73 10.01
C GLY A 82 12.65 -5.72 11.49
N PRO A 83 11.45 -5.23 11.82
CA PRO A 83 10.94 -5.28 13.19
C PRO A 83 10.69 -6.74 13.64
N PRO A 84 10.65 -7.02 14.95
CA PRO A 84 10.23 -8.33 15.48
C PRO A 84 8.89 -8.79 14.90
N ALA A 85 8.68 -10.10 14.78
CA ALA A 85 7.53 -10.67 14.09
C ALA A 85 6.16 -10.34 14.72
N ASP A 86 6.13 -10.06 16.03
CA ASP A 86 4.96 -9.64 16.80
C ASP A 86 4.71 -8.12 16.76
N CYS A 87 5.58 -7.36 16.09
CA CYS A 87 5.46 -5.93 15.93
C CYS A 87 4.77 -5.56 14.61
N PRO A 88 4.11 -4.37 14.53
CA PRO A 88 3.57 -3.88 13.26
C PRO A 88 4.64 -3.80 12.16
N PRO A 89 4.32 -4.12 10.90
CA PRO A 89 5.30 -4.13 9.82
C PRO A 89 5.83 -2.72 9.53
N ASP A 90 7.09 -2.64 9.14
CA ASP A 90 7.65 -1.45 8.50
C ASP A 90 7.35 -1.46 6.98
N VAL A 91 7.78 -0.42 6.26
CA VAL A 91 7.51 -0.32 4.80
C VAL A 91 8.05 -1.53 4.01
N GLU A 92 9.17 -2.09 4.42
CA GLU A 92 9.80 -3.20 3.69
C GLU A 92 9.09 -4.53 3.96
N THR A 93 8.73 -4.79 5.21
CA THR A 93 7.97 -5.99 5.60
C THR A 93 6.59 -5.97 4.98
N LEU A 94 5.90 -4.82 5.04
CA LEU A 94 4.62 -4.62 4.38
C LEU A 94 4.75 -4.84 2.87
N GLY A 95 5.74 -4.22 2.23
CA GLY A 95 6.00 -4.35 0.79
C GLY A 95 6.21 -5.80 0.35
N ARG A 96 7.13 -6.54 1.00
CA ARG A 96 7.41 -7.95 0.68
C ARG A 96 6.17 -8.84 0.83
N SER A 97 5.42 -8.67 1.92
CA SER A 97 4.19 -9.43 2.18
C SER A 97 3.11 -9.12 1.14
N THR A 98 2.96 -7.85 0.76
CA THR A 98 2.02 -7.44 -0.27
C THR A 98 2.41 -7.99 -1.64
N TRP A 99 3.67 -7.91 -2.05
CA TRP A 99 4.11 -8.51 -3.32
C TRP A 99 3.88 -10.02 -3.36
N THR A 100 4.08 -10.70 -2.23
CA THR A 100 3.76 -12.12 -2.11
C THR A 100 2.28 -12.36 -2.40
N LEU A 101 1.38 -11.63 -1.75
CA LEU A 101 -0.06 -11.73 -1.99
C LEU A 101 -0.42 -11.46 -3.47
N LEU A 102 0.06 -10.34 -4.03
CA LEU A 102 -0.30 -9.93 -5.39
C LEU A 102 0.19 -10.94 -6.43
N HIS A 103 1.43 -11.43 -6.30
CA HIS A 103 1.98 -12.42 -7.23
C HIS A 103 1.31 -13.79 -7.06
N SER A 104 0.87 -14.16 -5.85
CA SER A 104 0.05 -15.37 -5.64
C SER A 104 -1.34 -15.25 -6.25
N ILE A 105 -1.98 -14.08 -6.18
CA ILE A 105 -3.24 -13.81 -6.91
C ILE A 105 -3.01 -13.97 -8.41
N ALA A 106 -1.92 -13.41 -8.95
CA ALA A 106 -1.58 -13.56 -10.36
C ALA A 106 -1.34 -15.01 -10.75
N ALA A 107 -0.59 -15.77 -9.95
CA ALA A 107 -0.29 -17.19 -10.19
C ALA A 107 -1.55 -18.06 -10.25
N GLN A 108 -2.60 -17.71 -9.50
CA GLN A 108 -3.87 -18.43 -9.47
C GLN A 108 -4.94 -17.87 -10.42
N TYR A 109 -4.66 -16.76 -11.09
CA TYR A 109 -5.57 -16.20 -12.09
C TYR A 109 -5.77 -17.18 -13.27
N PRO A 110 -6.97 -17.28 -13.87
CA PRO A 110 -7.20 -18.22 -14.97
C PRO A 110 -6.41 -17.86 -16.24
N GLU A 111 -6.02 -18.88 -17.01
CA GLU A 111 -5.47 -18.67 -18.36
C GLU A 111 -6.50 -18.02 -19.31
N GLN A 112 -7.78 -18.39 -19.15
CA GLN A 112 -8.90 -17.84 -19.91
C GLN A 112 -9.96 -17.30 -18.95
N PRO A 113 -9.78 -16.09 -18.40
CA PRO A 113 -10.68 -15.50 -17.43
C PRO A 113 -11.98 -15.02 -18.08
N SER A 114 -13.10 -15.25 -17.40
CA SER A 114 -14.39 -14.64 -17.76
C SER A 114 -14.36 -13.11 -17.62
N ARG A 115 -15.30 -12.42 -18.28
CA ARG A 115 -15.43 -10.96 -18.15
C ARG A 115 -15.64 -10.51 -16.70
N GLY A 116 -16.35 -11.31 -15.89
CA GLY A 116 -16.53 -11.07 -14.46
C GLY A 116 -15.18 -11.08 -13.73
N GLN A 117 -14.39 -12.14 -13.91
CA GLN A 117 -13.06 -12.25 -13.29
C GLN A 117 -12.09 -11.14 -13.74
N GLN A 118 -12.19 -10.67 -14.99
CA GLN A 118 -11.41 -9.51 -15.47
C GLN A 118 -11.84 -8.22 -14.75
N SER A 119 -13.15 -7.99 -14.62
CA SER A 119 -13.70 -6.85 -13.90
C SER A 119 -13.33 -6.86 -12.41
N ASP A 120 -13.40 -8.03 -11.77
CA ASP A 120 -13.06 -8.20 -10.36
C ASP A 120 -11.58 -7.88 -10.11
N LEU A 121 -10.68 -8.37 -10.98
CA LEU A 121 -9.26 -8.12 -10.84
C LEU A 121 -8.90 -6.64 -11.07
N LEU A 122 -9.51 -5.99 -12.06
CA LEU A 122 -9.35 -4.55 -12.28
C LEU A 122 -9.84 -3.74 -11.07
N SER A 123 -11.01 -4.11 -10.52
CA SER A 123 -11.58 -3.47 -9.34
C SER A 123 -10.69 -3.66 -8.11
N PHE A 124 -10.17 -4.88 -7.92
CA PHE A 124 -9.23 -5.19 -6.85
C PHE A 124 -7.96 -4.34 -6.95
N VAL A 125 -7.30 -4.27 -8.12
CA VAL A 125 -6.08 -3.45 -8.30
C VAL A 125 -6.38 -1.97 -8.07
N GLY A 126 -7.51 -1.48 -8.56
CA GLY A 126 -7.96 -0.11 -8.33
C GLY A 126 -8.18 0.20 -6.84
N LEU A 127 -8.87 -0.67 -6.10
CA LEU A 127 -9.09 -0.51 -4.66
C LEU A 127 -7.79 -0.64 -3.87
N PHE A 128 -6.96 -1.63 -4.20
CA PHE A 128 -5.65 -1.83 -3.60
C PHE A 128 -4.80 -0.56 -3.70
N SER A 129 -4.77 0.09 -4.87
CA SER A 129 -4.00 1.32 -5.08
C SER A 129 -4.43 2.49 -4.17
N LYS A 130 -5.68 2.50 -3.72
CA LYS A 130 -6.24 3.53 -2.84
C LYS A 130 -6.07 3.18 -1.35
N LEU A 131 -6.13 1.89 -1.03
CA LEU A 131 -6.15 1.38 0.33
C LEU A 131 -4.76 0.98 0.85
N TYR A 132 -3.72 1.03 0.00
CA TYR A 132 -2.38 0.63 0.41
C TYR A 132 -1.87 1.52 1.56
N PRO A 133 -1.49 0.96 2.73
CA PRO A 133 -1.26 1.77 3.95
C PRO A 133 -0.08 2.75 3.88
N CYS A 134 0.86 2.52 2.97
CA CYS A 134 1.92 3.48 2.69
C CYS A 134 1.42 4.51 1.68
N TRP A 135 1.02 5.71 2.12
CA TRP A 135 0.40 6.71 1.24
C TRP A 135 1.32 7.16 0.10
N VAL A 136 2.61 7.40 0.35
CA VAL A 136 3.58 7.74 -0.71
C VAL A 136 3.76 6.62 -1.73
N CYS A 137 3.68 5.36 -1.28
CA CYS A 137 3.75 4.19 -2.15
C CYS A 137 2.45 4.04 -2.96
N ALA A 138 1.31 4.32 -2.33
CA ALA A 138 -0.02 4.26 -2.93
C ALA A 138 -0.16 5.30 -4.06
N GLU A 139 0.25 6.54 -3.83
CA GLU A 139 0.26 7.62 -4.83
C GLU A 139 1.15 7.27 -6.02
N ASP A 140 2.35 6.75 -5.76
CA ASP A 140 3.26 6.33 -6.82
C ASP A 140 2.68 5.19 -7.66
N PHE A 141 2.07 4.19 -7.01
CA PHE A 141 1.40 3.09 -7.69
C PHE A 141 0.19 3.57 -8.50
N GLN A 142 -0.63 4.48 -7.97
CA GLN A 142 -1.71 5.13 -8.73
C GLN A 142 -1.16 5.86 -9.97
N GLY A 143 -0.05 6.58 -9.83
CA GLY A 143 0.65 7.21 -10.94
C GLY A 143 1.16 6.19 -11.98
N TYR A 144 1.59 5.00 -11.55
CA TYR A 144 1.90 3.89 -12.46
C TYR A 144 0.65 3.39 -13.19
N LEU A 145 -0.47 3.15 -12.48
CA LEU A 145 -1.72 2.67 -13.08
C LEU A 145 -2.27 3.63 -14.16
N HIS A 146 -2.07 4.93 -14.00
CA HIS A 146 -2.43 5.92 -15.01
C HIS A 146 -1.60 5.84 -16.29
N ARG A 147 -0.34 5.41 -16.17
CA ARG A 147 0.61 5.29 -17.30
C ARG A 147 0.50 3.93 -17.99
N ASP A 148 0.29 2.87 -17.22
CA ASP A 148 0.17 1.50 -17.71
C ASP A 148 -0.95 0.74 -17.00
N ALA A 149 -2.09 0.64 -17.68
CA ALA A 149 -3.28 -0.04 -17.17
C ALA A 149 -3.05 -1.57 -17.05
N PRO A 150 -3.59 -2.22 -16.00
CA PRO A 150 -3.46 -3.66 -15.79
C PRO A 150 -3.91 -4.49 -16.99
N LYS A 151 -3.08 -5.44 -17.40
CA LYS A 151 -3.42 -6.42 -18.44
C LYS A 151 -4.04 -7.63 -17.76
N VAL A 152 -5.35 -7.84 -17.95
CA VAL A 152 -6.10 -8.88 -17.25
C VAL A 152 -6.68 -9.92 -18.22
N GLY A 153 -6.24 -9.96 -19.47
CA GLY A 153 -6.79 -10.88 -20.48
C GLY A 153 -6.44 -12.35 -20.22
N SER A 154 -5.37 -12.62 -19.47
CA SER A 154 -4.97 -13.96 -19.05
C SER A 154 -4.07 -13.91 -17.82
N ARG A 155 -3.81 -15.08 -17.22
CA ARG A 155 -2.77 -15.29 -16.21
C ARG A 155 -1.42 -14.71 -16.62
N ASP A 156 -0.94 -15.05 -17.81
CA ASP A 156 0.39 -14.64 -18.26
C ASP A 156 0.48 -13.13 -18.49
N GLU A 157 -0.55 -12.53 -19.09
CA GLU A 157 -0.63 -11.08 -19.26
C GLU A 157 -0.57 -10.35 -17.92
N PHE A 158 -1.37 -10.80 -16.94
CA PHE A 158 -1.41 -10.17 -15.63
C PHE A 158 -0.12 -10.40 -14.83
N GLY A 159 0.42 -11.62 -14.84
CA GLY A 159 1.69 -11.94 -14.17
C GLY A 159 2.86 -11.13 -14.71
N LYS A 160 2.96 -10.98 -16.04
CA LYS A 160 3.98 -10.14 -16.68
C LYS A 160 3.79 -8.65 -16.38
N TRP A 161 2.55 -8.15 -16.45
CA TRP A 161 2.26 -6.76 -16.08
C TRP A 161 2.62 -6.47 -14.62
N LEU A 162 2.24 -7.36 -13.70
CA LEU A 162 2.57 -7.22 -12.27
C LEU A 162 4.07 -7.30 -12.01
N CYS A 163 4.79 -8.15 -12.75
CA CYS A 163 6.25 -8.18 -12.71
C CYS A 163 6.86 -6.86 -13.18
N GLY A 164 6.37 -6.29 -14.29
CA GLY A 164 6.78 -4.98 -14.78
C GLY A 164 6.56 -3.86 -13.77
N ALA A 165 5.38 -3.83 -13.13
CA ALA A 165 5.05 -2.89 -12.07
C ALA A 165 5.99 -3.04 -10.86
N HIS A 166 6.30 -4.27 -10.44
CA HIS A 166 7.26 -4.53 -9.37
C HIS A 166 8.68 -4.07 -9.77
N ASN A 167 9.08 -4.27 -11.03
CA ASN A 167 10.38 -3.80 -11.51
C ASN A 167 10.48 -2.28 -11.59
N GLU A 168 9.39 -1.55 -11.81
CA GLU A 168 9.40 -0.09 -11.69
C GLU A 168 9.75 0.34 -10.27
N VAL A 169 9.19 -0.33 -9.27
CA VAL A 169 9.55 -0.09 -7.86
C VAL A 169 11.01 -0.50 -7.60
N ASN A 170 11.48 -1.63 -8.15
CA ASN A 170 12.88 -2.03 -8.03
C ASN A 170 13.83 -0.97 -8.58
N ARG A 171 13.59 -0.47 -9.79
CA ARG A 171 14.38 0.62 -10.40
C ARG A 171 14.38 1.87 -9.53
N LYS A 172 13.21 2.30 -9.05
CA LYS A 172 13.07 3.48 -8.17
C LYS A 172 13.84 3.33 -6.86
N LEU A 173 13.94 2.11 -6.33
CA LEU A 173 14.68 1.79 -5.11
C LEU A 173 16.14 1.39 -5.36
N GLY A 174 16.63 1.44 -6.60
CA GLY A 174 18.00 1.04 -6.96
C GLY A 174 18.27 -0.47 -6.78
N LYS A 175 17.23 -1.30 -6.83
CA LYS A 175 17.32 -2.76 -6.76
C LYS A 175 17.49 -3.34 -8.17
N ALA A 176 18.07 -4.53 -8.25
CA ALA A 176 18.16 -5.28 -9.50
C ALA A 176 16.75 -5.59 -10.04
N GLU A 177 16.60 -5.52 -11.35
CA GLU A 177 15.38 -5.93 -12.02
C GLU A 177 15.25 -7.46 -12.01
N PHE A 178 14.03 -7.94 -11.79
CA PHE A 178 13.70 -9.36 -11.87
C PHE A 178 13.42 -9.73 -13.33
N ASP A 179 13.92 -10.88 -13.80
CA ASP A 179 13.60 -11.40 -15.12
C ASP A 179 12.14 -11.87 -15.17
N CYS A 180 11.27 -11.08 -15.81
CA CYS A 180 9.86 -11.40 -15.90
C CYS A 180 9.57 -12.68 -16.68
N SER A 181 10.50 -13.26 -17.43
CA SER A 181 10.32 -14.61 -18.01
C SER A 181 10.26 -15.71 -16.93
N LYS A 182 10.74 -15.42 -15.71
CA LYS A 182 10.82 -16.33 -14.56
C LYS A 182 9.71 -16.14 -13.54
N TRP A 183 8.71 -15.32 -13.84
CA TRP A 183 7.66 -14.97 -12.88
C TRP A 183 6.88 -16.21 -12.42
N GLU A 184 6.56 -17.13 -13.34
CA GLU A 184 5.85 -18.38 -12.99
C GLU A 184 6.71 -19.33 -12.16
N GLU A 185 7.99 -19.48 -12.50
CA GLU A 185 8.93 -20.30 -11.73
C GLU A 185 9.00 -19.81 -10.27
N ARG A 186 9.04 -18.49 -10.08
CA ARG A 186 9.11 -17.89 -8.75
C ARG A 186 7.81 -18.00 -7.96
N TRP A 187 6.65 -17.89 -8.59
CA TRP A 187 5.39 -17.66 -7.88
C TRP A 187 4.34 -18.77 -8.03
N ARG A 188 4.54 -19.73 -8.92
CA ARG A 188 3.55 -20.76 -9.26
C ARG A 188 4.13 -22.18 -9.30
N THR A 189 5.15 -22.40 -10.11
CA THR A 189 5.56 -23.77 -10.49
C THR A 189 6.76 -24.29 -9.72
N GLY A 190 7.53 -23.41 -9.06
CA GLY A 190 8.87 -23.75 -8.60
C GLY A 190 9.90 -23.64 -9.73
N TRP A 191 11.18 -23.65 -9.35
CA TRP A 191 12.30 -23.51 -10.26
C TRP A 191 12.60 -24.83 -10.97
N LYS A 192 12.99 -24.76 -12.25
CA LYS A 192 13.27 -25.94 -13.08
C LYS A 192 14.44 -26.81 -12.60
N ASP A 193 15.28 -26.28 -11.71
CA ASP A 193 16.38 -27.01 -11.09
C ASP A 193 15.94 -27.89 -9.91
N GLY A 194 14.64 -27.90 -9.57
CA GLY A 194 14.06 -28.75 -8.53
C GLY A 194 14.32 -28.29 -7.10
N ARG A 195 14.93 -27.11 -6.87
CA ARG A 195 15.27 -26.65 -5.51
C ARG A 195 14.07 -26.29 -4.61
N CYS A 196 12.86 -26.40 -5.14
CA CYS A 196 11.61 -26.16 -4.43
C CYS A 196 10.86 -27.46 -4.07
N ASP A 197 11.40 -28.61 -4.47
CA ASP A 197 10.85 -29.95 -4.22
C ASP A 197 11.69 -30.74 -3.20
#